data_AF-A6IJ45-F1
#
_entry.id   AF-A6IJ45-F1
#
_cell.length_a   1.000
_cell.length_b   1.000
_cell.length_c   1.000
_cell.angle_alpha   90.00
_cell.angle_beta   90.00
_cell.angle_gamma   90.00
#
_symmetry.space_group_name_H-M   'P 1'
#
loop_
_entity.id
_entity.type
_entity.pdbx_description
1 polymer ?
#
loop_
_entity_poly.entity_id
_entity_poly.type
_entity_poly.pdbx_seq_one_letter_code
_entity_poly.pdbx_strand_id
1 'polypeptide(L)'
;MFCFIPSRPEEVGEFWLKKRATFDPKAWRAQCRCKHTHEEHAATGSHPCRHRGCYCNSFESNFLCAACDRRWEEHETFFETEETKRRGKRPYGTNTAKNRHRPF
;
A
#
# COMPACT_ATOMS: atom_id res chain seq x y z
N MET A 1 -14.76 -2.72 -9.95
CA MET A 1 -13.61 -3.33 -9.24
C MET A 1 -12.87 -2.21 -8.52
N PHE A 2 -12.63 -2.33 -7.22
CA PHE A 2 -11.73 -1.41 -6.51
C PHE A 2 -10.29 -1.78 -6.90
N CYS A 3 -9.50 -0.81 -7.34
CA CYS A 3 -8.09 -1.00 -7.62
C CYS A 3 -7.31 -0.12 -6.63
N PHE A 4 -6.61 -0.80 -5.72
CA PHE A 4 -5.82 -0.15 -4.68
C PHE A 4 -4.63 0.57 -5.30
N ILE A 5 -4.46 1.85 -4.98
CA ILE A 5 -3.24 2.59 -5.31
C ILE A 5 -2.53 2.92 -4.00
N PRO A 6 -1.22 2.64 -3.87
CA PRO A 6 -0.48 2.97 -2.67
C PRO A 6 -0.54 4.47 -2.36
N SER A 7 -0.97 4.79 -1.16
CA SER A 7 -1.09 6.14 -0.60
C SER A 7 -0.05 6.39 0.49
N ARG A 8 0.64 5.34 0.95
CA ARG A 8 1.65 5.41 2.03
C ARG A 8 2.96 4.71 1.62
N PRO A 9 4.10 5.14 2.19
CA PRO A 9 5.38 4.46 1.98
C PRO A 9 5.38 2.98 2.36
N GLU A 10 4.69 2.62 3.45
CA GLU A 10 4.64 1.22 3.92
C GLU A 10 4.02 0.29 2.89
N GLU A 11 3.05 0.79 2.11
CA GLU A 11 2.27 0.02 1.15
C GLU A 11 3.10 -0.34 -0.09
N VAL A 12 4.19 0.41 -0.34
CA VAL A 12 5.20 0.11 -1.38
C VAL A 12 6.47 -0.51 -0.80
N GLY A 13 6.45 -0.90 0.48
CA GLY A 13 7.60 -1.51 1.15
C GLY A 13 8.64 -0.51 1.64
N GLU A 14 8.42 0.80 1.53
CA GLU A 14 9.35 1.86 1.95
C GLU A 14 9.12 2.33 3.40
N PHE A 15 8.88 1.40 4.32
CA PHE A 15 8.54 1.70 5.71
C PHE A 15 9.62 2.50 6.47
N TRP A 16 10.88 2.48 6.01
CA TRP A 16 11.98 3.25 6.61
C TRP A 16 11.93 4.74 6.29
N LEU A 17 11.19 5.19 5.28
CA LEU A 17 11.10 6.61 4.92
C LEU A 17 10.61 7.45 6.11
N LYS A 18 9.66 6.91 6.88
CA LYS A 18 9.14 7.53 8.11
C LYS A 18 10.17 7.74 9.22
N LYS A 19 11.30 7.04 9.17
CA LYS A 19 12.37 7.18 10.17
C LYS A 19 13.29 8.36 9.87
N ARG A 20 13.20 8.97 8.69
CA ARG A 20 14.01 10.14 8.33
C ARG A 20 13.45 11.37 9.05
N ALA A 21 14.33 12.15 9.69
CA ALA A 21 13.94 13.35 10.43
C ALA A 21 13.22 14.40 9.57
N THR A 22 13.48 14.41 8.26
CA THR A 22 12.90 15.35 7.29
C THR A 22 11.70 14.78 6.52
N PHE A 23 11.22 13.58 6.89
CA PHE A 23 10.09 12.97 6.20
C PHE A 23 8.78 13.61 6.65
N ASP A 24 8.05 14.20 5.71
CA ASP A 24 6.67 14.64 5.92
C ASP A 24 5.67 13.63 5.32
N PRO A 25 4.95 12.85 6.15
CA PRO A 25 3.92 11.94 5.67
C PRO A 25 2.79 12.61 4.89
N LYS A 26 2.51 13.89 5.16
CA LYS A 26 1.44 14.63 4.49
C LYS A 26 1.82 15.06 3.08
N ALA A 27 3.09 15.33 2.85
CA ALA A 27 3.63 15.71 1.54
C ALA A 27 3.96 14.50 0.66
N TRP A 28 4.11 13.30 1.23
CA TRP A 28 4.47 12.12 0.45
C TRP A 28 3.35 11.74 -0.52
N ARG A 29 3.74 11.51 -1.79
CA ARG A 29 2.84 11.04 -2.84
C ARG A 29 3.60 10.04 -3.71
N ALA A 30 2.97 8.92 -4.01
CA ALA A 30 3.52 8.00 -4.99
C ALA A 30 3.54 8.67 -6.38
N GLN A 31 4.70 8.68 -7.04
CA GLN A 31 4.91 9.25 -8.37
C GLN A 31 4.85 8.19 -9.45
N CYS A 32 4.15 8.51 -10.53
CA CYS A 32 4.11 7.71 -11.75
C CYS A 32 5.33 8.00 -12.67
N ARG A 33 5.58 7.14 -13.66
CA ARG A 33 6.50 7.37 -14.78
C ARG A 33 6.21 8.67 -15.54
N CYS A 34 4.94 9.09 -15.56
CA CYS A 34 4.52 10.37 -16.16
C CYS A 34 4.77 11.58 -15.25
N LYS A 35 5.42 11.39 -14.09
CA LYS A 35 5.73 12.39 -13.05
C LYS A 35 4.53 12.95 -12.28
N HIS A 36 3.31 12.59 -12.67
CA HIS A 36 2.11 12.90 -11.91
C HIS A 36 1.93 11.95 -10.73
N THR A 37 1.25 12.43 -9.70
CA THR A 37 1.01 11.69 -8.46
C THR A 37 -0.09 10.64 -8.62
N HIS A 38 -0.18 9.69 -7.68
CA HIS A 38 -1.26 8.70 -7.66
C HIS A 38 -2.67 9.33 -7.57
N GLU A 39 -2.81 10.49 -6.92
CA GLU A 39 -4.08 11.22 -6.81
C GLU A 39 -4.57 11.76 -8.17
N GLU A 40 -3.63 12.07 -9.08
CA GLU A 40 -3.91 12.50 -10.44
C GLU A 40 -4.28 11.33 -11.37
N HIS A 41 -4.20 10.09 -10.91
CA HIS A 41 -4.65 8.92 -11.67
C HIS A 41 -6.05 8.50 -11.20
N ALA A 42 -6.90 8.03 -12.11
CA ALA A 42 -8.23 7.54 -11.75
C ALA A 42 -8.11 6.25 -10.94
N ALA A 43 -8.90 6.10 -9.88
CA ALA A 43 -8.97 4.86 -9.07
C ALA A 43 -9.83 3.78 -9.76
N THR A 44 -9.67 3.62 -11.07
CA THR A 44 -10.44 2.73 -11.93
C THR A 44 -9.49 1.78 -12.63
N GLY A 45 -9.74 0.47 -12.60
CA GLY A 45 -9.11 -0.53 -13.49
C GLY A 45 -7.63 -0.27 -13.81
N SER A 46 -7.37 0.30 -15.00
CA SER A 46 -6.02 0.55 -15.51
C SER A 46 -5.28 1.71 -14.83
N HIS A 47 -5.96 2.59 -14.10
CA HIS A 47 -5.45 3.83 -13.52
C HIS A 47 -4.94 4.85 -14.56
N PRO A 48 -5.79 5.37 -15.47
CA PRO A 48 -5.38 6.42 -16.40
C PRO A 48 -5.12 7.75 -15.68
N CYS A 49 -4.13 8.50 -16.16
CA CYS A 49 -3.83 9.84 -15.68
C CYS A 49 -4.92 10.82 -16.12
N ARG A 50 -5.36 11.69 -15.20
CA ARG A 50 -6.38 12.72 -15.42
C ARG A 50 -5.79 14.09 -15.74
N HIS A 51 -4.47 14.21 -15.75
CA HIS A 51 -3.78 15.45 -16.09
C HIS A 51 -4.01 15.81 -17.56
N ARG A 52 -4.42 17.05 -17.86
CA ARG A 52 -4.71 17.47 -19.23
C ARG A 52 -3.44 17.37 -20.09
N GLY A 53 -3.53 16.67 -21.23
CA GLY A 53 -2.40 16.47 -22.13
C GLY A 53 -1.47 15.31 -21.76
N CYS A 54 -1.79 14.55 -20.70
CA CYS A 54 -1.08 13.31 -20.38
C CYS A 54 -1.79 12.10 -21.01
N TYR A 55 -1.04 11.24 -21.69
CA TYR A 55 -1.55 10.00 -22.32
C TYR A 55 -1.17 8.74 -21.52
N CYS A 56 -0.92 8.89 -20.22
CA CYS A 56 -0.56 7.76 -19.36
C CYS A 56 -1.82 6.93 -19.07
N ASN A 57 -1.88 5.72 -19.60
CA ASN A 57 -3.04 4.83 -19.48
C ASN A 57 -3.02 3.97 -18.21
N SER A 58 -1.85 3.88 -17.58
CA SER A 58 -1.61 3.11 -16.37
C SER A 58 -0.76 3.84 -15.35
N PHE A 59 -1.11 3.69 -14.08
CA PHE A 59 -0.27 4.16 -12.98
C PHE A 59 0.91 3.20 -12.84
N GLU A 60 2.04 3.60 -13.42
CA GLU A 60 3.31 2.91 -13.24
C GLU A 60 4.21 3.72 -12.30
N SER A 61 4.44 3.30 -11.06
CA SER A 61 5.29 4.01 -10.12
C SER A 61 6.77 3.75 -10.35
N ASN A 62 7.59 4.71 -9.91
CA ASN A 62 9.05 4.57 -9.91
C ASN A 62 9.60 3.83 -8.66
N PHE A 63 8.75 3.41 -7.73
CA PHE A 63 9.19 2.72 -6.52
C PHE A 63 9.43 1.24 -6.77
N LEU A 64 10.50 0.74 -6.18
CA LEU A 64 10.82 -0.68 -6.12
C LEU A 64 10.63 -1.16 -4.69
N CYS A 65 10.04 -2.34 -4.55
CA CYS A 65 9.90 -2.96 -3.25
C CYS A 65 11.26 -3.37 -2.69
N ALA A 66 11.64 -2.88 -1.52
CA ALA A 66 12.91 -3.28 -0.89
C ALA A 66 13.02 -4.76 -0.50
N ALA A 67 11.93 -5.52 -0.50
CA ALA A 67 11.98 -6.95 -0.18
C ALA A 67 12.31 -7.82 -1.40
N CYS A 68 11.99 -7.38 -2.62
CA CYS A 68 12.10 -8.20 -3.82
C CYS A 68 12.61 -7.45 -5.07
N ASP A 69 12.88 -6.16 -4.96
CA ASP A 69 13.29 -5.22 -6.02
C ASP A 69 12.35 -5.15 -7.24
N ARG A 70 11.15 -5.72 -7.14
CA ARG A 70 10.11 -5.63 -8.17
C ARG A 70 9.27 -4.38 -8.01
N ARG A 71 8.60 -3.99 -9.09
CA ARG A 71 7.74 -2.82 -9.08
C ARG A 71 6.42 -3.12 -8.35
N TRP A 72 5.78 -2.08 -7.81
CA TRP A 72 4.56 -2.27 -7.01
C TRP A 72 3.42 -2.91 -7.81
N GLU A 73 3.34 -2.66 -9.12
CA GLU A 73 2.31 -3.18 -10.03
C GLU A 73 2.39 -4.70 -10.16
N GLU A 74 3.57 -5.27 -9.92
CA GLU A 74 3.79 -6.71 -9.92
C GLU A 74 3.33 -7.37 -8.62
N HIS A 75 2.93 -6.58 -7.62
CA HIS A 75 2.38 -7.07 -6.37
C HIS A 75 0.87 -7.15 -6.40
N GLU A 76 0.34 -8.32 -6.05
CA GLU A 76 -1.06 -8.47 -5.79
C GLU A 76 -1.38 -8.02 -4.36
N THR A 77 -2.37 -7.13 -4.21
CA THR A 77 -2.89 -6.79 -2.89
C THR A 77 -3.83 -7.91 -2.45
N PHE A 78 -3.38 -8.73 -1.48
CA PHE A 78 -4.21 -9.76 -0.88
C PHE A 78 -5.06 -9.18 0.25
N PHE A 79 -6.39 -9.23 0.11
CA PHE A 79 -7.31 -8.91 1.19
C PHE A 79 -7.72 -10.18 1.91
N GLU A 80 -7.30 -10.32 3.18
CA GLU A 80 -7.71 -11.45 4.01
C GLU A 80 -9.20 -11.31 4.36
N THR A 81 -10.04 -12.16 3.79
CA THR A 81 -11.47 -12.25 4.14
C THR A 81 -11.69 -13.15 5.35
N GLU A 82 -12.82 -12.99 6.04
CA GLU A 82 -13.22 -13.87 7.15
C GLU A 82 -13.24 -15.35 6.73
N GLU A 83 -13.59 -15.64 5.48
CA GLU A 83 -13.55 -17.00 4.93
C GLU A 83 -12.11 -17.53 4.76
N THR A 84 -11.18 -16.71 4.24
CA THR A 84 -9.77 -17.10 4.12
C THR A 84 -9.12 -17.34 5.49
N LYS A 85 -9.49 -16.59 6.53
CA LYS A 85 -9.06 -16.84 7.92
C LYS A 85 -9.53 -18.19 8.44
N ARG A 86 -10.82 -18.51 8.27
CA ARG A 86 -11.42 -19.78 8.72
C ARG A 86 -10.73 -20.98 8.06
N ARG A 87 -10.42 -20.89 6.76
CA ARG A 87 -9.71 -21.96 6.03
C ARG A 87 -8.23 -22.06 6.43
N GLY A 88 -7.58 -20.94 6.74
CA GLY A 88 -6.15 -20.87 7.05
C GLY A 88 -5.75 -21.32 8.46
N LYS A 89 -6.69 -21.67 9.35
CA LYS A 89 -6.43 -22.01 10.78
C LYS A 89 -5.53 -20.99 11.51
N ARG A 90 -5.51 -19.72 11.06
CA ARG A 90 -4.75 -18.65 11.73
C ARG A 90 -5.50 -18.25 13.02
N PRO A 91 -4.79 -17.97 14.13
CA PRO A 91 -5.44 -17.54 15.35
C PRO A 91 -6.18 -16.22 15.10
N TYR A 92 -7.51 -16.27 15.17
CA TYR A 92 -8.34 -15.08 15.26
C TYR A 92 -8.26 -14.58 16.70
N GLY A 93 -8.20 -13.26 16.89
CA GLY A 93 -8.24 -12.67 18.22
C GLY A 93 -9.59 -12.95 18.87
N THR A 94 -9.73 -14.11 19.52
CA THR A 94 -10.78 -14.29 20.53
C THR A 94 -10.49 -13.27 21.60
N ASN A 95 -11.51 -12.49 21.96
CA ASN A 95 -11.46 -11.49 23.02
C ASN A 95 -11.33 -12.19 24.37
N THR A 96 -10.20 -12.86 24.62
CA THR A 96 -9.84 -13.42 25.91
C THR A 96 -8.77 -12.51 26.49
N ALA A 97 -9.22 -11.39 27.07
CA ALA A 97 -8.40 -10.58 27.95
C ALA A 97 -7.96 -11.45 29.14
N LYS A 98 -6.83 -12.17 29.00
CA LYS A 98 -6.17 -12.80 30.14
C LYS A 98 -5.34 -11.74 30.84
N ASN A 99 -5.98 -11.18 31.87
CA ASN A 99 -5.43 -10.30 32.87
C ASN A 99 -4.05 -10.81 33.32
N ARG A 100 -2.96 -10.11 32.96
CA ARG A 100 -1.61 -10.41 33.48
C ARG A 100 -1.47 -9.77 34.86
N HIS A 101 -1.93 -10.46 35.90
CA HIS A 101 -1.42 -10.20 37.24
C HIS A 101 -0.09 -10.92 37.42
N ARG A 102 0.96 -10.14 37.65
CA ARG A 102 2.30 -10.59 38.06
C ARG A 102 2.41 -10.34 39.57
N PRO A 103 2.64 -11.35 40.42
CA PRO A 103 3.23 -11.12 41.73
C PRO A 103 4.76 -11.10 41.61
N PHE A 104 5.38 -10.39 42.55
CA PHE A 104 6.82 -10.13 42.67
C PHE A 104 7.62 -11.40 42.95
#